data_AF-A0A4S2RK60-F1
#
_entry.id   AF-A0A4S2RK60-F1
#
_cell.length_a   1.000
_cell.length_b   1.000
_cell.length_c   1.000
_cell.angle_alpha   90.00
_cell.angle_beta   90.00
_cell.angle_gamma   90.00
#
_symmetry.space_group_name_H-M   'P 1'
#
loop_
_entity.id
_entity.type
_entity.pdbx_description
1 polymer ?
#
loop_
_entity_poly.entity_id
_entity_poly.type
_entity_poly.pdbx_seq_one_letter_code
_entity_poly.pdbx_strand_id
1 'polypeptide(L)' 'MAETPPITVELPPVPSYVTRDTLRDICRTLGLDPANVREIRLDVHEVTATLLLCTPDGCKIRYGDGAATTTVTIPIS' A
#
# COMPACT_ATOMS: atom_id res chain seq x y z
N MET A 1 22.42 4.96 41.12
CA MET A 1 21.49 4.47 40.09
C MET A 1 21.71 5.36 38.88
N ALA A 2 22.31 4.85 37.81
CA ALA A 2 22.60 5.65 36.61
C ALA A 2 21.38 5.56 35.67
N GLU A 3 20.69 6.68 35.46
CA GLU A 3 19.61 6.77 34.48
C GLU A 3 20.22 6.81 33.06
N THR A 4 19.87 5.82 32.23
CA THR A 4 20.27 5.77 30.83
C THR A 4 19.58 6.90 30.07
N PRO A 5 20.32 7.79 29.37
CA PRO A 5 19.70 8.91 28.65
C PRO A 5 18.80 8.39 27.52
N PRO A 6 17.69 9.09 27.23
CA PRO A 6 16.80 8.72 26.13
C PRO A 6 17.53 8.84 24.80
N ILE A 7 17.55 7.75 24.03
CA ILE A 7 18.16 7.71 22.70
C ILE A 7 17.12 8.23 21.71
N THR A 8 17.33 9.43 21.18
CA THR A 8 16.52 9.96 20.08
C THR A 8 17.00 9.34 18.77
N VAL A 9 16.17 8.48 18.16
CA VAL A 9 16.43 7.92 16.83
C VAL A 9 15.72 8.80 15.80
N GLU A 10 16.48 9.56 15.03
CA GLU A 10 15.93 10.26 13.86
C GLU A 10 15.65 9.23 12.76
N LEU A 11 14.37 8.93 12.54
CA LEU A 11 13.94 8.10 11.43
C LEU A 11 14.17 8.88 10.12
N PRO A 12 14.73 8.23 9.08
CA PRO A 12 14.84 8.88 7.78
C PRO A 12 13.45 9.30 7.29
N PRO A 13 13.34 10.43 6.59
CA PRO A 13 12.06 10.90 6.06
C PRO A 13 11.48 9.82 5.14
N VAL A 14 10.24 9.41 5.40
CA VAL A 14 9.54 8.45 4.56
C VAL A 14 9.47 9.06 3.15
N PRO A 15 9.92 8.36 2.11
CA PRO A 15 9.88 8.89 0.75
C PRO A 15 8.43 9.15 0.36
N SER A 16 8.12 10.39 -0.03
CA SER A 16 6.79 10.80 -0.48
C SER A 16 6.41 10.17 -1.83
N TYR A 17 7.38 9.60 -2.54
CA TYR A 17 7.21 8.93 -3.82
C TYR A 17 8.09 7.69 -3.88
N VAL A 18 7.52 6.57 -4.29
CA VAL A 18 8.24 5.33 -4.60
C VAL A 18 8.39 5.16 -6.11
N THR A 19 9.45 4.50 -6.55
CA THR A 19 9.60 4.16 -7.97
C THR A 19 8.55 3.13 -8.39
N ARG A 20 8.26 3.07 -9.69
CA ARG A 20 7.32 2.06 -10.23
C ARG A 20 7.80 0.63 -9.99
N ASP A 21 9.12 0.43 -9.94
CA ASP A 21 9.75 -0.85 -9.64
C ASP A 21 9.50 -1.24 -8.17
N THR A 22 9.71 -0.32 -7.22
CA THR A 22 9.38 -0.55 -5.80
C THR A 22 7.88 -0.86 -5.63
N LEU A 23 6.99 -0.13 -6.31
CA LEU A 23 5.57 -0.45 -6.29
C LEU A 23 5.28 -1.84 -6.86
N ARG A 24 5.94 -2.24 -7.95
CA ARG A 24 5.80 -3.58 -8.53
C ARG A 24 6.28 -4.67 -7.56
N ASP A 25 7.39 -4.45 -6.85
CA ASP A 25 7.89 -5.38 -5.85
C ASP A 25 6.94 -5.50 -4.65
N ILE A 26 6.37 -4.39 -4.19
CA ILE A 26 5.34 -4.40 -3.13
C ILE A 26 4.12 -5.19 -3.60
N CYS A 27 3.57 -4.88 -4.78
CA CYS A 27 2.44 -5.61 -5.36
C CYS A 27 2.74 -7.10 -5.44
N ARG A 28 3.94 -7.48 -5.93
CA ARG A 28 4.36 -8.88 -6.04
C ARG A 28 4.45 -9.56 -4.68
N THR A 29 4.99 -8.88 -3.68
CA THR A 29 5.12 -9.39 -2.31
C THR A 29 3.75 -9.61 -1.67
N LEU A 30 2.79 -8.72 -1.94
CA LEU A 30 1.42 -8.80 -1.43
C LEU A 30 0.51 -9.71 -2.28
N GLY A 31 1.01 -10.30 -3.37
CA GLY A 31 0.20 -11.09 -4.30
C GLY A 31 -0.84 -10.28 -5.08
N LEU A 32 -0.64 -8.98 -5.21
CA LEU A 32 -1.52 -8.05 -5.92
C LEU A 32 -1.07 -7.90 -7.38
N ASP A 33 -2.04 -7.89 -8.30
CA ASP A 33 -1.79 -7.52 -9.69
C ASP A 33 -1.62 -5.99 -9.81
N PRO A 34 -0.43 -5.48 -10.19
CA PRO A 34 -0.19 -4.05 -10.31
C PRO A 34 -1.09 -3.35 -11.34
N ALA A 35 -1.71 -4.07 -12.29
CA ALA A 35 -2.68 -3.49 -13.22
C ALA A 35 -4.00 -3.09 -12.55
N ASN A 36 -4.31 -3.73 -11.42
CA ASN A 36 -5.53 -3.49 -10.63
C ASN A 36 -5.27 -2.59 -9.44
N VAL A 37 -4.02 -2.31 -9.08
CA VAL A 37 -3.70 -1.41 -7.96
C VAL A 37 -3.91 0.04 -8.37
N ARG A 38 -4.77 0.74 -7.63
CA ARG A 38 -5.01 2.18 -7.78
C ARG A 38 -4.15 3.01 -6.83
N GLU A 39 -4.01 2.55 -5.60
CA GLU A 39 -3.29 3.26 -4.53
C GLU A 39 -2.74 2.25 -3.52
N ILE A 40 -1.56 2.52 -2.97
CA ILE A 40 -1.01 1.81 -1.81
C ILE A 40 -0.63 2.87 -0.78
N ARG A 41 -1.05 2.65 0.46
CA ARG A 41 -0.66 3.43 1.64
C ARG A 41 0.07 2.53 2.60
N LEU A 42 1.20 3.01 3.08
CA LEU A 42 2.07 2.32 4.02
C LEU A 42 2.05 3.11 5.32
N ASP A 43 1.49 2.50 6.35
CA ASP A 43 1.46 3.02 7.70
C ASP A 43 2.35 2.15 8.60
N VAL A 44 2.70 2.68 9.78
CA VAL A 44 3.64 2.01 10.72
C VAL A 44 3.14 0.63 11.16
N HIS A 45 1.82 0.41 11.15
CA HIS A 45 1.19 -0.81 11.64
C HIS A 45 0.41 -1.58 10.57
N GLU A 46 0.24 -1.02 9.38
CA GLU A 46 -0.60 -1.62 8.35
C GLU A 46 -0.21 -1.16 6.95
N VAL A 47 -0.48 -2.02 5.97
CA VAL A 47 -0.46 -1.67 4.55
C VAL A 47 -1.89 -1.67 4.05
N THR A 48 -2.33 -0.55 3.46
CA THR A 48 -3.64 -0.43 2.84
C THR A 48 -3.48 -0.35 1.32
N ALA A 49 -4.11 -1.26 0.58
CA ALA A 49 -4.12 -1.27 -0.88
C ALA A 49 -5.54 -1.07 -1.42
N THR A 50 -5.72 -0.09 -2.30
CA THR A 50 -6.97 0.15 -3.02
C THR A 50 -6.87 -0.47 -4.40
N LEU A 51 -7.75 -1.43 -4.69
CA LEU A 51 -7.78 -2.23 -5.92
C LEU A 51 -9.00 -1.87 -6.76
N LEU A 52 -8.81 -1.79 -8.08
CA LEU A 52 -9.87 -1.72 -9.07
C LEU A 52 -10.51 -3.11 -9.19
N LEU A 53 -11.84 -3.15 -9.08
CA LEU A 53 -12.58 -4.38 -9.30
C LEU A 53 -12.73 -4.65 -10.79
N CYS A 54 -12.50 -5.90 -11.18
CA CYS A 54 -12.63 -6.37 -12.55
C CYS A 54 -13.68 -7.48 -12.63
N THR A 55 -14.39 -7.56 -13.76
CA THR A 55 -15.21 -8.72 -14.11
C THR A 55 -14.31 -9.93 -14.38
N PRO A 56 -14.87 -11.15 -14.41
CA PRO A 56 -14.11 -12.36 -14.78
C PRO A 56 -13.41 -12.25 -16.14
N ASP A 57 -13.97 -11.46 -17.07
CA ASP A 57 -13.40 -11.16 -18.39
C ASP A 57 -12.27 -10.11 -18.37
N GLY A 58 -11.89 -9.63 -17.18
CA GLY A 58 -10.84 -8.63 -16.99
C GLY A 58 -11.27 -7.17 -17.21
N CYS A 59 -12.57 -6.91 -17.41
CA CYS A 59 -13.07 -5.54 -17.59
C CYS A 59 -13.23 -4.83 -16.26
N LYS A 60 -12.71 -3.60 -16.15
CA LYS A 60 -12.89 -2.77 -14.94
C LYS A 60 -14.38 -2.47 -14.72
N ILE A 61 -14.89 -2.83 -13.55
CA ILE A 61 -16.27 -2.55 -13.15
C ILE A 61 -16.38 -1.05 -12.92
N ARG A 62 -17.39 -0.40 -13.50
CA ARG A 62 -17.71 1.01 -13.25
C ARG A 62 -19.01 1.10 -12.45
N TYR A 63 -19.04 2.00 -11.47
CA TYR A 63 -20.21 2.31 -10.67
C TYR A 63 -20.46 3.83 -10.73
N GLY A 64 -21.55 4.23 -11.39
CA GLY A 64 -21.78 5.63 -11.73
C GLY A 64 -20.67 6.20 -12.62
N ASP A 65 -20.11 7.34 -12.24
CA ASP A 65 -19.01 8.01 -12.95
C ASP A 65 -17.61 7.43 -12.61
N GLY A 66 -17.52 6.53 -11.63
CA GLY A 66 -16.25 6.02 -11.10
C GLY A 66 -15.99 4.54 -11.40
N ALA A 67 -14.72 4.11 -11.26
CA ALA A 67 -14.39 2.69 -11.21
C ALA A 67 -14.74 2.11 -9.82
N ALA A 68 -15.35 0.93 -9.79
CA ALA A 68 -15.57 0.19 -8.56
C ALA A 68 -14.22 -0.24 -7.98
N THR A 69 -14.07 -0.05 -6.66
CA THR A 69 -12.83 -0.38 -5.96
C THR A 69 -13.11 -1.17 -4.70
N THR A 70 -12.12 -1.94 -4.26
CA THR A 70 -12.10 -2.58 -2.95
C THR A 70 -10.82 -2.20 -2.23
N THR A 71 -10.89 -2.05 -0.92
CA THR A 71 -9.73 -1.74 -0.07
C THR A 71 -9.37 -2.97 0.74
N VAL A 72 -8.10 -3.33 0.74
CA VAL A 72 -7.55 -4.43 1.54
C VAL A 72 -6.55 -3.85 2.52
N THR A 73 -6.74 -4.13 3.80
CA THR A 73 -5.82 -3.74 4.87
C THR A 73 -5.08 -4.98 5.36
N ILE A 74 -3.75 -4.90 5.36
CA ILE A 74 -2.86 -5.98 5.73
C ILE A 74 -2.10 -5.50 6.98
N PRO A 75 -2.38 -6.06 8.17
CA PRO A 75 -1.70 -5.67 9.38
C PRO A 75 -0.23 -6.10 9.33
N ILE A 76 0.68 -5.21 9.69
CA ILE A 76 2.11 -5.48 9.85
C ILE A 76 2.31 -5.74 11.34
N SER A 77 2.46 -7.01 11.72
CA SER A 77 2.70 -7.45 13.10
C SER A 77 4.18 -7.42 13.45
#